data_AF-A0A3M1E0T6-F1
#
_entry.id   AF-A0A3M1E0T6-F1
#
_cell.length_a   1.000
_cell.length_b   1.000
_cell.length_c   1.000
_cell.angle_alpha   90.00
_cell.angle_beta   90.00
_cell.angle_gamma   90.00
#
_symmetry.space_group_name_H-M   'P 1'
#
loop_
_entity.id
_entity.type
_entity.pdbx_description
1 polymer ?
#
loop_
_entity_poly.entity_id
_entity_poly.type
_entity_poly.pdbx_seq_one_letter_code
_entity_poly.pdbx_strand_id
1 'polypeptide(L)'
;MQVRFDFGKDICVGSDGWYVDDFTLYLCPDCNLNGTPDHREFTYLYSSPFRQLGGGGSRGNRFLILPETPPAASDVFLAIAIQGDLSRESEYVTWRIGTALEGREELGRIFVTGATDCPVTPEEQRFVIPREVFNRHRSQGRVQLSFEPSEQVNTSLCGGTNRYRVFVHYAVESSTVDADGDRVPDACEGCEVPPPPKEEPGGAVKNRYVSFRPVETERIVAYRVTAVEVPPGFESLAGATRWVDVPETISEWSGCTDPVSCAEAGAPPAGTVRISSLSCEPVYAVWEANETIHVTGEMIVPGALYRIEAIDRGCDLNDPSAYSAPLFVSTARWGDVVGSCTAGMCAPPDGAVDVTTDLAAVSDKFRNVPGAIGKVRADLAGGVPNRMVDMEDVARALDAFRGAAYPFEFEERCAGGGG
;
A
#
# COMPACT_ATOMS: atom_id res chain seq x y z
N MET A 1 -6.09 -6.78 8.55
CA MET A 1 -7.21 -7.74 8.63
C MET A 1 -8.18 -7.25 9.68
N GLN A 2 -9.44 -7.00 9.32
CA GLN A 2 -10.51 -6.68 10.26
C GLN A 2 -11.56 -7.78 10.20
N VAL A 3 -11.83 -8.40 11.34
CA VAL A 3 -12.94 -9.37 11.47
C VAL A 3 -14.13 -8.62 12.01
N ARG A 4 -15.23 -8.61 11.27
CA ARG A 4 -16.51 -8.11 11.76
C ARG A 4 -17.40 -9.29 12.10
N PHE A 5 -17.94 -9.26 13.31
CA PHE A 5 -18.99 -10.17 13.75
C PHE A 5 -20.30 -9.40 13.75
N ASP A 6 -21.25 -9.82 12.93
CA ASP A 6 -22.63 -9.36 13.05
C ASP A 6 -23.37 -10.36 13.95
N PHE A 7 -23.80 -9.86 15.10
CA PHE A 7 -24.52 -10.65 16.09
C PHE A 7 -26.02 -10.49 15.87
N GLY A 8 -26.67 -11.56 15.44
CA GLY A 8 -28.12 -11.67 15.34
C GLY A 8 -28.72 -12.34 16.58
N LYS A 9 -29.93 -11.94 16.95
CA LYS A 9 -30.86 -12.83 17.64
C LYS A 9 -31.73 -13.43 16.55
N ASP A 10 -31.29 -14.54 15.97
CA ASP A 10 -32.15 -15.29 15.08
C ASP A 10 -33.39 -15.75 15.85
N ILE A 11 -34.47 -15.88 15.12
CA ILE A 11 -35.86 -15.77 15.59
C ILE A 11 -36.34 -17.04 16.32
N CYS A 12 -35.40 -17.84 16.84
CA CYS A 12 -35.64 -19.08 17.57
C CYS A 12 -35.51 -18.82 19.07
N VAL A 13 -36.62 -18.35 19.67
CA VAL A 13 -36.93 -18.30 21.11
C VAL A 13 -36.03 -17.50 22.08
N GLY A 14 -34.87 -17.00 21.67
CA GLY A 14 -34.14 -15.93 22.40
C GLY A 14 -33.73 -16.24 23.85
N SER A 15 -33.81 -17.50 24.28
CA SER A 15 -33.46 -17.93 25.64
C SER A 15 -31.98 -18.30 25.79
N ASP A 16 -31.28 -18.60 24.70
CA ASP A 16 -30.03 -19.39 24.78
C ASP A 16 -28.75 -18.64 24.35
N GLY A 17 -28.82 -17.35 24.05
CA GLY A 17 -27.63 -16.49 23.91
C GLY A 17 -27.58 -15.63 22.64
N TRP A 18 -26.45 -14.95 22.47
CA TRP A 18 -26.11 -14.25 21.23
C TRP A 18 -25.31 -15.20 20.34
N TYR A 19 -25.70 -15.34 19.08
CA TYR A 19 -24.94 -16.09 18.08
C TYR A 19 -24.22 -15.13 17.16
N VAL A 20 -23.07 -15.55 16.64
CA VAL A 20 -22.47 -14.92 15.45
C VAL A 20 -23.34 -15.39 14.29
N ASP A 21 -24.17 -14.49 13.77
CA ASP A 21 -25.10 -14.78 12.68
C ASP A 21 -24.36 -14.72 11.35
N ASP A 22 -23.46 -13.73 11.24
CA ASP A 22 -22.56 -13.57 10.10
C ASP A 22 -21.17 -13.14 10.58
N PHE A 23 -20.14 -13.56 9.86
CA PHE A 23 -18.81 -12.99 9.99
C PHE A 23 -18.33 -12.56 8.62
N THR A 24 -18.03 -11.28 8.47
CA THR A 24 -17.39 -10.78 7.27
C THR A 24 -15.91 -10.58 7.58
N LEU A 25 -15.07 -11.32 6.87
CA LEU A 25 -13.64 -11.05 6.84
C LEU A 25 -13.40 -9.92 5.85
N TYR A 26 -13.12 -8.73 6.38
CA TYR A 26 -12.57 -7.67 5.57
C TYR A 26 -11.05 -7.86 5.58
N LEU A 27 -10.52 -8.34 4.46
CA LEU A 27 -9.26 -7.75 4.00
C LEU A 27 -9.59 -6.26 3.95
N CYS A 28 -8.78 -5.41 4.57
CA CYS A 28 -8.99 -3.96 4.48
C CYS A 28 -8.07 -3.48 3.36
N PRO A 29 -8.35 -3.78 2.08
CA PRO A 29 -7.62 -3.12 1.03
C PRO A 29 -7.89 -1.61 1.18
N ASP A 30 -6.81 -0.89 0.95
CA ASP A 30 -6.81 0.52 0.65
C ASP A 30 -6.08 0.55 -0.69
N CYS A 31 -6.82 0.16 -1.73
CA CYS A 31 -6.26 -0.06 -3.06
C CYS A 31 -5.74 1.25 -3.64
N ASN A 32 -6.40 2.36 -3.33
CA ASN A 32 -6.04 3.72 -3.75
C ASN A 32 -5.04 4.43 -2.81
N LEU A 33 -4.66 3.82 -1.68
CA LEU A 33 -3.72 4.33 -0.68
C LEU A 33 -4.08 5.70 -0.08
N ASN A 34 -5.36 6.04 0.02
CA ASN A 34 -5.77 7.30 0.63
C ASN A 34 -5.77 7.28 2.17
N GLY A 35 -5.41 6.13 2.78
CA GLY A 35 -5.36 5.92 4.22
C GLY A 35 -6.70 5.47 4.82
N THR A 36 -7.75 5.36 4.02
CA THR A 36 -9.08 4.87 4.39
C THR A 36 -9.30 3.51 3.76
N PRO A 37 -9.61 2.46 4.55
CA PRO A 37 -10.01 1.19 3.96
C PRO A 37 -11.22 1.36 3.03
N ASP A 38 -11.19 0.72 1.86
CA ASP A 38 -12.17 0.90 0.78
C ASP A 38 -13.62 0.76 1.27
N HIS A 39 -13.90 -0.25 2.11
CA HIS A 39 -15.24 -0.48 2.67
C HIS A 39 -15.77 0.68 3.54
N ARG A 40 -14.89 1.55 4.05
CA ARG A 40 -15.25 2.74 4.84
C ARG A 40 -15.42 4.00 3.99
N GLU A 41 -15.00 3.96 2.73
CA GLU A 41 -15.16 5.08 1.81
C GLU A 41 -16.62 5.29 1.43
N PHE A 42 -17.41 4.21 1.38
CA PHE A 42 -18.81 4.28 0.96
C PHE A 42 -19.79 4.23 2.13
N THR A 43 -19.40 3.69 3.28
CA THR A 43 -20.32 3.50 4.41
C THR A 43 -19.68 3.89 5.73
N TYR A 44 -20.38 4.74 6.48
CA TYR A 44 -20.01 5.05 7.85
C TYR A 44 -20.85 4.20 8.80
N LEU A 45 -20.17 3.44 9.66
CA LEU A 45 -20.79 2.63 10.70
C LEU A 45 -20.17 2.96 12.04
N TYR A 46 -21.02 3.29 13.02
CA TYR A 46 -20.57 3.54 14.38
C TYR A 46 -21.51 2.88 15.38
N SER A 47 -20.93 2.26 16.40
CA SER A 47 -21.67 1.75 17.55
C SER A 47 -20.97 2.17 18.83
N SER A 48 -21.70 2.88 19.70
CA SER A 48 -21.16 3.26 21.00
C SER A 48 -21.12 2.05 21.94
N PRO A 49 -20.26 2.05 22.98
CA PRO A 49 -20.52 1.22 24.16
C PRO A 49 -21.78 1.72 24.89
N PHE A 50 -22.30 0.90 25.82
CA PHE A 50 -23.33 1.40 26.75
C PHE A 50 -22.74 2.52 27.63
N ARG A 51 -23.47 3.62 27.73
CA ARG A 51 -23.14 4.80 28.55
C ARG A 51 -24.24 5.04 29.57
N GLN A 52 -23.91 5.62 30.72
CA GLN A 52 -24.91 6.04 31.70
C GLN A 52 -25.73 7.22 31.15
N LEU A 53 -27.06 7.07 31.18
CA LEU A 53 -28.02 8.12 30.86
C LEU A 53 -28.19 9.10 32.04
N GLY A 54 -28.16 8.59 33.27
CA GLY A 54 -28.54 9.34 34.47
C GLY A 54 -30.05 9.37 34.68
N GLY A 55 -30.51 10.16 35.65
CA GLY A 55 -31.92 10.35 35.98
C GLY A 55 -32.35 11.81 35.90
N GLY A 56 -33.66 12.03 35.91
CA GLY A 56 -34.30 13.33 35.98
C GLY A 56 -33.82 14.10 37.21
N GLY A 57 -33.22 15.26 36.98
CA GLY A 57 -32.59 16.09 38.03
C GLY A 57 -31.07 15.99 38.08
N SER A 58 -30.45 14.96 37.47
CA SER A 58 -29.01 14.98 37.22
C SER A 58 -28.75 15.89 36.00
N ARG A 59 -28.50 17.18 36.24
CA ARG A 59 -28.32 18.24 35.22
C ARG A 59 -27.16 18.03 34.23
N GLY A 60 -26.50 16.88 34.24
CA GLY A 60 -25.40 16.58 33.34
C GLY A 60 -25.91 16.00 32.04
N ASN A 61 -26.13 16.83 31.03
CA ASN A 61 -26.32 16.38 29.65
C ASN A 61 -25.30 15.29 29.31
N ARG A 62 -25.78 14.16 28.77
CA ARG A 62 -24.93 13.06 28.34
C ARG A 62 -24.59 13.23 26.89
N PHE A 63 -23.31 13.14 26.58
CA PHE A 63 -22.81 13.41 25.24
C PHE A 63 -22.14 12.18 24.64
N LEU A 64 -22.39 12.01 23.35
CA LEU A 64 -21.71 11.06 22.49
C LEU A 64 -21.11 11.84 21.33
N ILE A 65 -19.79 11.87 21.26
CA ILE A 65 -19.07 12.47 20.14
C ILE A 65 -18.81 11.38 19.12
N LEU A 66 -19.29 11.57 17.89
CA LEU A 66 -19.02 10.64 16.80
C LEU A 66 -17.56 10.83 16.33
N PRO A 67 -16.76 9.76 16.24
CA PRO A 67 -15.39 9.85 15.75
C PRO A 67 -15.40 10.08 14.23
N GLU A 68 -14.54 10.99 13.76
CA GLU A 68 -14.17 11.16 12.33
C GLU A 68 -15.34 10.95 11.37
N THR A 69 -16.35 11.82 11.45
CA THR A 69 -17.56 11.72 10.63
C THR A 69 -17.32 12.34 9.25
N PRO A 70 -17.22 11.53 8.18
CA PRO A 70 -17.19 12.06 6.83
C PRO A 70 -18.55 12.70 6.47
N PRO A 71 -18.62 13.51 5.40
CA PRO A 71 -19.90 14.02 4.92
C PRO A 71 -20.82 12.86 4.51
N ALA A 72 -22.12 13.00 4.73
CA ALA A 72 -23.12 12.00 4.39
C ALA A 72 -23.67 12.24 2.97
N ALA A 73 -23.62 11.21 2.12
CA ALA A 73 -24.26 11.19 0.81
C ALA A 73 -25.76 10.87 0.90
N SER A 74 -26.15 10.08 1.90
CA SER A 74 -27.53 9.71 2.22
C SER A 74 -27.99 10.28 3.57
N ASP A 75 -29.28 10.12 3.87
CA ASP A 75 -29.78 10.35 5.23
C ASP A 75 -29.07 9.44 6.24
N VAL A 76 -28.98 9.93 7.49
CA VAL A 76 -28.31 9.23 8.58
C VAL A 76 -29.31 8.45 9.41
N PHE A 77 -29.16 7.12 9.39
CA PHE A 77 -29.94 6.21 10.21
C PHE A 77 -29.33 6.12 11.61
N LEU A 78 -30.15 6.40 12.61
CA LEU A 78 -29.78 6.39 14.01
C LEU A 78 -30.67 5.41 14.76
N ALA A 79 -30.09 4.43 15.43
CA ALA A 79 -30.81 3.58 16.37
C ALA A 79 -30.30 3.84 17.79
N ILE A 80 -31.22 4.01 18.73
CA ILE A 80 -30.91 4.30 20.13
C ILE A 80 -31.56 3.23 20.98
N ALA A 81 -30.72 2.44 21.64
CA ALA A 81 -31.13 1.38 22.54
C ALA A 81 -31.00 1.86 23.99
N ILE A 82 -32.08 1.85 24.77
CA ILE A 82 -32.10 2.35 26.16
C ILE A 82 -32.61 1.28 27.10
N GLN A 83 -32.02 1.24 28.30
CA GLN A 83 -32.54 0.54 29.46
C GLN A 83 -32.66 1.56 30.59
N GLY A 84 -33.89 1.84 31.02
CA GLY A 84 -34.17 2.81 32.07
C GLY A 84 -35.63 2.81 32.49
N ASP A 85 -35.96 3.76 33.36
CA ASP A 85 -37.31 4.04 33.86
C ASP A 85 -38.04 4.92 32.84
N LEU A 86 -38.88 4.29 32.01
CA LEU A 86 -39.43 4.85 30.77
C LEU A 86 -40.87 4.37 30.49
N SER A 87 -41.55 3.74 31.45
CA SER A 87 -42.88 3.17 31.21
C SER A 87 -44.01 4.19 31.10
N ARG A 88 -43.81 5.41 31.57
CA ARG A 88 -44.85 6.46 31.58
C ARG A 88 -44.64 7.50 30.49
N GLU A 89 -45.72 8.12 30.04
CA GLU A 89 -45.66 9.19 29.02
C GLU A 89 -44.84 10.42 29.44
N SER A 90 -44.68 10.62 30.75
CA SER A 90 -43.85 11.69 31.31
C SER A 90 -42.37 11.33 31.41
N GLU A 91 -42.01 10.07 31.17
CA GLU A 91 -40.65 9.51 31.23
C GLU A 91 -40.13 9.33 29.81
N TYR A 92 -39.39 10.32 29.32
CA TYR A 92 -38.85 10.30 27.96
C TYR A 92 -37.42 10.81 27.95
N VAL A 93 -36.72 10.56 26.84
CA VAL A 93 -35.38 11.12 26.61
C VAL A 93 -35.46 12.10 25.45
N THR A 94 -35.13 13.35 25.69
CA THR A 94 -34.94 14.33 24.61
C THR A 94 -33.55 14.14 24.03
N TRP A 95 -33.47 14.04 22.71
CA TRP A 95 -32.19 13.90 22.02
C TRP A 95 -31.98 15.03 21.02
N ARG A 96 -30.72 15.45 20.92
CA ARG A 96 -30.31 16.60 20.10
C ARG A 96 -29.04 16.29 19.35
N ILE A 97 -28.88 16.93 18.19
CA ILE A 97 -27.64 16.96 17.43
C ILE A 97 -27.00 18.35 17.57
N GLY A 98 -25.68 18.42 17.53
CA GLY A 98 -24.95 19.67 17.50
C GLY A 98 -23.45 19.45 17.45
N THR A 99 -22.70 20.46 17.85
CA THR A 99 -21.26 20.38 18.08
C THR A 99 -20.94 20.78 19.51
N ALA A 100 -19.66 20.69 19.90
CA ALA A 100 -19.20 21.22 21.18
C ALA A 100 -19.21 22.76 21.23
N LEU A 101 -19.21 23.43 20.07
CA LEU A 101 -19.03 24.88 19.95
C LEU A 101 -20.34 25.64 19.75
N GLU A 102 -21.36 25.00 19.18
CA GLU A 102 -22.63 25.64 18.83
C GLU A 102 -23.82 25.05 19.59
N GLY A 103 -24.95 25.76 19.53
CA GLY A 103 -26.22 25.32 20.10
C GLY A 103 -26.66 23.96 19.55
N ARG A 104 -27.50 23.25 20.32
CA ARG A 104 -27.99 21.91 19.94
C ARG A 104 -29.40 22.00 19.39
N GLU A 105 -29.64 21.37 18.26
CA GLU A 105 -30.93 21.25 17.60
C GLU A 105 -31.67 20.03 18.15
N GLU A 106 -32.84 20.25 18.74
CA GLU A 106 -33.70 19.15 19.22
C GLU A 106 -34.30 18.41 18.03
N LEU A 107 -33.99 17.12 17.92
CA LEU A 107 -34.47 16.27 16.83
C LEU A 107 -35.70 15.46 17.25
N GLY A 108 -35.89 15.24 18.55
CA GLY A 108 -37.12 14.66 19.06
C GLY A 108 -37.01 14.09 20.47
N ARG A 109 -38.03 13.31 20.83
CA ARG A 109 -38.15 12.59 22.09
C ARG A 109 -38.28 11.10 21.83
N ILE A 110 -37.65 10.31 22.68
CA ILE A 110 -37.60 8.85 22.59
C ILE A 110 -38.46 8.28 23.72
N PHE A 111 -39.16 7.18 23.43
CA PHE A 111 -39.98 6.44 24.39
C PHE A 111 -41.10 7.25 25.05
N VAL A 112 -41.72 8.18 24.32
CA VAL A 112 -42.89 8.94 24.81
C VAL A 112 -44.08 8.01 25.12
N THR A 113 -44.16 6.84 24.48
CA THR A 113 -45.18 5.82 24.75
C THR A 113 -44.61 4.43 24.51
N GLY A 114 -45.05 3.44 25.29
CA GLY A 114 -44.86 2.02 24.97
C GLY A 114 -43.52 1.41 25.37
N ALA A 115 -42.71 2.10 26.17
CA ALA A 115 -41.54 1.51 26.80
C ALA A 115 -41.89 0.78 28.09
N THR A 116 -40.97 -0.07 28.55
CA THR A 116 -41.08 -0.82 29.80
C THR A 116 -40.07 -0.29 30.81
N ASP A 117 -40.38 -0.37 32.10
CA ASP A 117 -39.39 -0.05 33.13
C ASP A 117 -38.31 -1.13 33.18
N CYS A 118 -37.07 -0.67 33.08
CA CYS A 118 -35.86 -1.46 33.33
C CYS A 118 -35.81 -2.79 32.53
N PRO A 119 -36.05 -2.78 31.21
CA PRO A 119 -36.18 -4.02 30.45
C PRO A 119 -34.85 -4.77 30.43
N VAL A 120 -34.90 -6.11 30.52
CA VAL A 120 -33.69 -6.95 30.51
C VAL A 120 -32.94 -6.81 29.18
N THR A 121 -33.67 -6.74 28.07
CA THR A 121 -33.14 -6.37 26.76
C THR A 121 -33.46 -4.89 26.53
N PRO A 122 -32.46 -4.03 26.26
CA PRO A 122 -32.69 -2.63 25.96
C PRO A 122 -33.69 -2.47 24.80
N GLU A 123 -34.65 -1.56 24.97
CA GLU A 123 -35.62 -1.23 23.92
C GLU A 123 -34.96 -0.29 22.92
N GLU A 124 -35.24 -0.47 21.63
CA GLU A 124 -34.63 0.29 20.54
C GLU A 124 -35.66 1.17 19.84
N GLN A 125 -35.29 2.42 19.57
CA GLN A 125 -36.04 3.30 18.67
C GLN A 125 -35.14 3.82 17.55
N ARG A 126 -35.69 3.89 16.34
CA ARG A 126 -34.97 4.31 15.12
C ARG A 126 -35.42 5.68 14.65
N PHE A 127 -34.46 6.44 14.14
CA PHE A 127 -34.61 7.79 13.64
C PHE A 127 -33.85 7.95 12.32
N VAL A 128 -34.31 8.92 11.53
CA VAL A 128 -33.65 9.35 10.29
C VAL A 128 -33.31 10.82 10.46
N ILE A 129 -32.03 11.15 10.36
CA ILE A 129 -31.54 12.54 10.33
C ILE A 129 -31.33 12.89 8.84
N PRO A 130 -32.04 13.90 8.30
CA PRO A 130 -31.81 14.33 6.92
C PRO A 130 -30.35 14.68 6.69
N ARG A 131 -29.78 14.26 5.55
CA ARG A 131 -28.36 14.48 5.25
C ARG A 131 -27.94 15.95 5.35
N GLU A 132 -28.80 16.89 4.96
CA GLU A 132 -28.51 18.32 5.01
C GLU A 132 -28.39 18.82 6.45
N VAL A 133 -29.16 18.25 7.38
CA VAL A 133 -29.07 18.56 8.81
C VAL A 133 -27.77 18.02 9.38
N PHE A 134 -27.44 16.76 9.07
CA PHE A 134 -26.20 16.14 9.55
C PHE A 134 -24.96 16.87 9.02
N ASN A 135 -24.90 17.12 7.70
CA ASN A 135 -23.76 17.78 7.06
C ASN A 135 -23.58 19.23 7.53
N ARG A 136 -24.67 19.95 7.81
CA ARG A 136 -24.60 21.28 8.43
C ARG A 136 -23.87 21.23 9.77
N HIS A 137 -24.30 20.37 10.70
CA HIS A 137 -23.65 20.23 12.01
C HIS A 137 -22.21 19.71 11.90
N ARG A 138 -21.96 18.77 10.99
CA ARG A 138 -20.61 18.24 10.70
C ARG A 138 -19.66 19.33 10.21
N SER A 139 -20.12 20.25 9.36
CA SER A 139 -19.30 21.35 8.85
C SER A 139 -18.83 22.33 9.93
N GLN A 140 -19.50 22.33 11.08
CA GLN A 140 -19.20 23.20 12.22
C GLN A 140 -18.25 22.55 13.24
N GLY A 141 -17.93 21.26 13.07
CA GLY A 141 -17.02 20.52 13.94
C GLY A 141 -17.43 19.06 14.16
N ARG A 142 -16.90 18.46 15.22
CA ARG A 142 -17.21 17.07 15.56
C ARG A 142 -18.68 16.94 15.97
N VAL A 143 -19.42 16.10 15.23
CA VAL A 143 -20.84 15.82 15.52
C VAL A 143 -20.99 15.23 16.91
N GLN A 144 -21.90 15.82 17.68
CA GLN A 144 -22.20 15.44 19.05
C GLN A 144 -23.70 15.18 19.18
N LEU A 145 -24.04 14.01 19.72
CA LEU A 145 -25.39 13.66 20.13
C LEU A 145 -25.51 13.91 21.64
N SER A 146 -26.58 14.60 22.05
CA SER A 146 -26.88 14.80 23.47
C SER A 146 -28.18 14.15 23.86
N PHE A 147 -28.20 13.53 25.03
CA PHE A 147 -29.35 12.84 25.60
C PHE A 147 -29.69 13.44 26.97
N GLU A 148 -30.92 13.89 27.12
CA GLU A 148 -31.45 14.51 28.34
C GLU A 148 -32.71 13.77 28.79
N PRO A 149 -32.63 12.95 29.86
CA PRO A 149 -33.82 12.31 30.42
C PRO A 149 -34.75 13.36 31.05
N SER A 150 -36.06 13.16 30.93
CA SER A 150 -37.05 14.00 31.60
C SER A 150 -36.89 13.93 33.12
N GLU A 151 -37.45 14.90 33.85
CA GLU A 151 -37.37 14.95 35.31
C GLU A 151 -37.94 13.70 36.01
N GLN A 152 -38.79 12.95 35.31
CA GLN A 152 -39.52 11.82 35.89
C GLN A 152 -38.76 10.51 35.78
N VAL A 153 -37.74 10.44 34.91
CA VAL A 153 -36.90 9.24 34.73
C VAL A 153 -36.06 9.01 35.99
N ASN A 154 -36.35 7.95 36.76
CA ASN A 154 -35.70 7.68 38.04
C ASN A 154 -34.73 6.50 37.95
N THR A 155 -33.43 6.77 38.05
CA THR A 155 -32.39 5.72 38.03
C THR A 155 -32.51 4.70 39.15
N SER A 156 -33.09 5.09 40.30
CA SER A 156 -33.20 4.20 41.46
C SER A 156 -34.16 3.03 41.20
N LEU A 157 -35.16 3.21 40.34
CA LEU A 157 -36.09 2.14 39.96
C LEU A 157 -35.40 1.03 39.16
N CYS A 158 -34.35 1.37 38.41
CA CYS A 158 -33.55 0.43 37.62
C CYS A 158 -32.21 0.07 38.29
N GLY A 159 -32.20 -0.09 39.62
CA GLY A 159 -31.00 -0.51 40.35
C GLY A 159 -29.85 0.50 40.31
N GLY A 160 -30.15 1.78 40.05
CA GLY A 160 -29.17 2.86 39.98
C GLY A 160 -28.55 3.08 38.61
N THR A 161 -28.95 2.33 37.57
CA THR A 161 -28.30 2.41 36.26
C THR A 161 -29.30 2.51 35.10
N ASN A 162 -29.56 3.74 34.66
CA ASN A 162 -30.11 3.97 33.32
C ASN A 162 -28.95 4.04 32.33
N ARG A 163 -29.03 3.30 31.22
CA ARG A 163 -27.97 3.25 30.21
C ARG A 163 -28.52 3.30 28.80
N TYR A 164 -27.72 3.82 27.89
CA TYR A 164 -28.06 3.92 26.47
C TYR A 164 -26.88 3.49 25.59
N ARG A 165 -27.20 3.06 24.37
CA ARG A 165 -26.27 2.75 23.29
C ARG A 165 -26.81 3.35 22.00
N VAL A 166 -25.91 3.79 21.13
CA VAL A 166 -26.25 4.41 19.85
C VAL A 166 -25.58 3.65 18.71
N PHE A 167 -26.34 3.45 17.64
CA PHE A 167 -25.87 2.93 16.36
C PHE A 167 -26.12 3.99 15.28
N VAL A 168 -25.12 4.25 14.46
CA VAL A 168 -25.18 5.22 13.34
C VAL A 168 -24.77 4.50 12.07
N HIS A 169 -25.54 4.70 11.00
CA HIS A 169 -25.28 4.16 9.68
C HIS A 169 -25.69 5.14 8.58
N TYR A 170 -24.81 5.42 7.62
CA TYR A 170 -25.13 6.18 6.40
C TYR A 170 -24.13 5.92 5.27
N ALA A 171 -24.55 6.21 4.04
CA ALA A 171 -23.66 6.26 2.89
C ALA A 171 -22.80 7.53 2.95
N VAL A 172 -21.50 7.38 2.77
CA VAL A 172 -20.52 8.47 2.81
C VAL A 172 -20.46 9.18 1.46
N GLU A 173 -20.31 10.50 1.49
CA GLU A 173 -19.91 11.25 0.30
C GLU A 173 -18.43 10.98 0.05
N SER A 174 -18.17 9.94 -0.74
CA SER A 174 -16.80 9.54 -1.08
C SER A 174 -16.20 10.51 -2.10
N SER A 175 -14.88 10.72 -1.99
CA SER A 175 -14.08 11.33 -3.06
C SER A 175 -13.76 10.35 -4.19
N THR A 176 -14.03 9.06 -3.99
CA THR A 176 -13.85 8.00 -4.97
C THR A 176 -15.16 7.70 -5.69
N VAL A 177 -15.06 7.34 -6.97
CA VAL A 177 -16.21 6.94 -7.79
C VAL A 177 -16.40 5.43 -7.59
N ASP A 178 -17.65 5.00 -7.46
CA ASP A 178 -18.12 3.61 -7.47
C ASP A 178 -19.29 3.60 -8.47
N ALA A 179 -18.94 3.53 -9.75
CA ALA A 179 -19.87 3.71 -10.86
C ALA A 179 -20.78 2.50 -11.05
N ASP A 180 -20.33 1.31 -10.64
CA ASP A 180 -21.06 0.06 -10.79
C ASP A 180 -21.88 -0.33 -9.54
N GLY A 181 -21.58 0.29 -8.39
CA GLY A 181 -22.31 0.17 -7.13
C GLY A 181 -21.95 -1.05 -6.31
N ASP A 182 -20.82 -1.71 -6.58
CA ASP A 182 -20.37 -2.90 -5.86
C ASP A 182 -19.73 -2.58 -4.49
N ARG A 183 -19.48 -1.29 -4.21
CA ARG A 183 -18.85 -0.73 -3.00
C ARG A 183 -17.33 -0.96 -2.93
N VAL A 184 -16.69 -1.12 -4.06
CA VAL A 184 -15.26 -0.97 -4.28
C VAL A 184 -15.05 0.36 -5.03
N PRO A 185 -13.97 1.10 -4.80
CA PRO A 185 -13.68 2.25 -5.63
C PRO A 185 -13.40 1.80 -7.06
N ASP A 186 -13.96 2.47 -8.07
CA ASP A 186 -13.68 2.23 -9.50
C ASP A 186 -12.18 2.31 -9.79
N ALA A 187 -11.43 3.12 -9.03
CA ALA A 187 -9.97 3.18 -9.12
C ALA A 187 -9.28 1.82 -8.82
N CYS A 188 -10.05 0.88 -8.28
CA CYS A 188 -9.67 -0.46 -7.89
C CYS A 188 -10.42 -1.52 -8.70
N GLU A 189 -11.38 -1.10 -9.52
CA GLU A 189 -12.08 -1.91 -10.48
C GLU A 189 -11.56 -1.61 -11.88
N GLY A 190 -10.89 -2.60 -12.45
CA GLY A 190 -10.32 -2.49 -13.78
C GLY A 190 -8.83 -2.72 -13.72
N CYS A 191 -8.45 -3.90 -14.19
CA CYS A 191 -7.10 -4.13 -14.62
C CYS A 191 -6.86 -3.32 -15.91
N GLU A 192 -6.58 -2.03 -15.77
CA GLU A 192 -6.04 -1.27 -16.89
C GLU A 192 -4.56 -1.62 -17.01
N VAL A 193 -4.24 -2.27 -18.13
CA VAL A 193 -2.90 -2.71 -18.50
C VAL A 193 -1.95 -1.50 -18.57
N PRO A 194 -0.88 -1.44 -17.77
CA PRO A 194 0.08 -0.34 -17.84
C PRO A 194 0.72 -0.25 -19.24
N PRO A 195 1.21 0.93 -19.66
CA PRO A 195 2.04 1.02 -20.86
C PRO A 195 3.33 0.18 -20.67
N PRO A 196 4.05 -0.17 -21.74
CA PRO A 196 5.31 -0.89 -21.62
C PRO A 196 6.39 -0.06 -20.90
N PRO A 197 7.29 -0.68 -20.12
CA PRO A 197 8.52 -0.03 -19.66
C PRO A 197 9.35 0.47 -20.86
N LYS A 198 10.11 1.56 -20.67
CA LYS A 198 10.94 2.15 -21.73
C LYS A 198 12.40 1.72 -21.57
N GLU A 199 13.14 1.68 -22.67
CA GLU A 199 14.59 1.46 -22.64
C GLU A 199 15.33 2.55 -21.84
N GLU A 200 16.45 2.18 -21.21
CA GLU A 200 17.36 3.15 -20.58
C GLU A 200 17.90 4.14 -21.64
N PRO A 201 18.00 5.45 -21.32
CA PRO A 201 18.67 6.41 -22.19
C PRO A 201 20.14 6.00 -22.43
N GLY A 202 20.50 5.76 -23.69
CA GLY A 202 21.86 5.41 -24.09
C GLY A 202 22.08 3.93 -24.37
N GLY A 203 21.14 3.05 -23.99
CA GLY A 203 21.09 1.65 -24.46
C GLY A 203 22.35 0.81 -24.20
N ALA A 204 23.24 1.24 -23.31
CA ALA A 204 24.47 0.51 -23.02
C ALA A 204 24.11 -0.82 -22.35
N VAL A 205 24.52 -1.94 -22.93
CA VAL A 205 24.34 -3.25 -22.33
C VAL A 205 25.26 -3.37 -21.09
N LYS A 206 24.84 -4.09 -20.04
CA LYS A 206 25.64 -4.33 -18.81
C LYS A 206 25.81 -5.81 -18.55
N ASN A 207 26.84 -6.18 -17.79
CA ASN A 207 27.13 -7.59 -17.47
C ASN A 207 26.12 -8.20 -16.49
N ARG A 208 25.83 -7.49 -15.40
CA ARG A 208 25.13 -8.02 -14.20
C ARG A 208 23.90 -7.19 -13.80
N TYR A 209 23.46 -6.33 -14.71
CA TYR A 209 22.36 -5.41 -14.50
C TYR A 209 21.47 -5.40 -15.75
N VAL A 210 20.16 -5.40 -15.56
CA VAL A 210 19.21 -4.99 -16.60
C VAL A 210 18.67 -3.63 -16.24
N SER A 211 18.51 -2.77 -17.23
CA SER A 211 18.08 -1.40 -16.99
C SER A 211 16.89 -1.02 -17.81
N PHE A 212 16.00 -0.23 -17.21
CA PHE A 212 14.85 0.34 -17.90
C PHE A 212 14.42 1.64 -17.22
N ARG A 213 13.57 2.42 -17.90
CA ARG A 213 12.81 3.51 -17.28
C ARG A 213 11.41 3.04 -16.97
N PRO A 214 10.91 3.27 -15.74
CA PRO A 214 9.54 3.01 -15.37
C PRO A 214 8.53 3.66 -16.30
N VAL A 215 7.32 3.12 -16.31
CA VAL A 215 6.16 3.72 -16.97
C VAL A 215 5.84 5.08 -16.35
N GLU A 216 5.43 6.03 -17.19
CA GLU A 216 4.99 7.35 -16.76
C GLU A 216 3.52 7.30 -16.37
N THR A 217 3.27 6.99 -15.11
CA THR A 217 1.93 6.86 -14.55
C THR A 217 1.90 7.32 -13.10
N GLU A 218 0.77 7.89 -12.67
CA GLU A 218 0.48 8.15 -11.25
C GLU A 218 0.01 6.88 -10.53
N ARG A 219 -0.15 5.77 -11.27
CA ARG A 219 -0.64 4.49 -10.75
C ARG A 219 0.46 3.70 -10.06
N ILE A 220 0.02 2.77 -9.20
CA ILE A 220 0.90 1.89 -8.44
C ILE A 220 1.09 0.61 -9.24
N VAL A 221 2.29 0.42 -9.76
CA VAL A 221 2.63 -0.74 -10.60
C VAL A 221 3.72 -1.59 -9.94
N ALA A 222 3.81 -2.85 -10.33
CA ALA A 222 4.94 -3.73 -10.05
C ALA A 222 5.61 -4.13 -11.36
N TYR A 223 6.92 -4.34 -11.35
CA TYR A 223 7.66 -4.85 -12.50
C TYR A 223 8.11 -6.29 -12.25
N ARG A 224 7.87 -7.17 -13.22
CA ARG A 224 8.47 -8.49 -13.25
C ARG A 224 9.60 -8.54 -14.27
N VAL A 225 10.64 -9.30 -13.96
CA VAL A 225 11.73 -9.65 -14.85
C VAL A 225 11.69 -11.16 -15.08
N THR A 226 11.63 -11.58 -16.34
CA THR A 226 11.67 -12.98 -16.76
C THR A 226 12.92 -13.22 -17.59
N ALA A 227 13.72 -14.23 -17.26
CA ALA A 227 14.82 -14.67 -18.13
C ALA A 227 14.26 -15.46 -19.32
N VAL A 228 14.56 -15.02 -20.55
CA VAL A 228 14.00 -15.57 -21.80
C VAL A 228 15.00 -16.51 -22.47
N GLU A 229 16.20 -16.00 -22.73
CA GLU A 229 17.31 -16.77 -23.29
C GLU A 229 18.50 -16.65 -22.34
N VAL A 230 19.13 -17.78 -22.02
CA VAL A 230 20.21 -17.85 -21.04
C VAL A 230 21.41 -18.57 -21.66
N PRO A 231 22.65 -18.19 -21.30
CA PRO A 231 23.83 -18.88 -21.80
C PRO A 231 23.93 -20.33 -21.28
N PRO A 232 24.76 -21.18 -21.92
CA PRO A 232 24.98 -22.55 -21.46
C PRO A 232 25.43 -22.61 -19.99
N GLY A 233 24.89 -23.56 -19.23
CA GLY A 233 25.11 -23.73 -17.80
C GLY A 233 24.10 -23.00 -16.91
N PHE A 234 23.21 -22.19 -17.48
CA PHE A 234 22.16 -21.45 -16.76
C PHE A 234 20.76 -21.87 -17.19
N GLU A 235 20.59 -23.06 -17.76
CA GLU A 235 19.33 -23.53 -18.33
C GLU A 235 18.17 -23.55 -17.30
N SER A 236 18.47 -23.73 -16.01
CA SER A 236 17.48 -23.66 -14.93
C SER A 236 16.86 -22.26 -14.75
N LEU A 237 17.49 -21.21 -15.27
CA LEU A 237 16.95 -19.86 -15.25
C LEU A 237 15.98 -19.58 -16.38
N ALA A 238 15.94 -20.39 -17.45
CA ALA A 238 15.06 -20.12 -18.59
C ALA A 238 13.58 -20.14 -18.15
N GLY A 239 12.89 -19.01 -18.31
CA GLY A 239 11.50 -18.80 -17.87
C GLY A 239 11.36 -18.40 -16.40
N ALA A 240 12.44 -18.40 -15.61
CA ALA A 240 12.39 -17.94 -14.22
C ALA A 240 11.97 -16.48 -14.16
N THR A 241 11.08 -16.17 -13.22
CA THR A 241 10.50 -14.83 -13.03
C THR A 241 10.74 -14.36 -11.60
N ARG A 242 11.08 -13.07 -11.46
CA ARG A 242 11.24 -12.37 -10.18
C ARG A 242 10.68 -10.95 -10.29
N TRP A 243 10.43 -10.33 -9.15
CA TRP A 243 9.89 -8.98 -9.07
C TRP A 243 10.99 -7.97 -8.79
N VAL A 244 10.87 -6.77 -9.35
CA VAL A 244 11.76 -5.65 -9.02
C VAL A 244 11.40 -5.12 -7.65
N ASP A 245 12.38 -5.01 -6.75
CA ASP A 245 12.20 -4.50 -5.38
C ASP A 245 12.27 -2.96 -5.33
N VAL A 246 12.08 -2.37 -4.14
CA VAL A 246 12.23 -0.93 -3.92
C VAL A 246 13.65 -0.48 -4.30
N PRO A 247 13.82 0.49 -5.20
CA PRO A 247 15.13 0.93 -5.65
C PRO A 247 15.80 1.79 -4.58
N GLU A 248 17.06 1.49 -4.32
CA GLU A 248 17.92 2.25 -3.43
C GLU A 248 18.75 3.25 -4.23
N THR A 249 18.90 4.46 -3.70
CA THR A 249 19.81 5.46 -4.24
C THR A 249 21.20 5.19 -3.66
N ILE A 250 22.14 4.83 -4.53
CA ILE A 250 23.53 4.59 -4.13
C ILE A 250 24.48 5.59 -4.78
N SER A 251 25.66 5.71 -4.20
CA SER A 251 26.74 6.52 -4.74
C SER A 251 27.33 5.92 -6.02
N GLU A 252 27.68 6.73 -7.01
CA GLU A 252 28.51 6.30 -8.14
C GLU A 252 30.01 6.14 -7.79
N TRP A 253 30.44 6.47 -6.56
CA TRP A 253 31.83 6.23 -6.14
C TRP A 253 32.14 4.75 -6.00
N SER A 254 33.27 4.31 -6.54
CA SER A 254 33.68 2.90 -6.60
C SER A 254 33.67 2.19 -5.23
N GLY A 255 34.36 2.71 -4.22
CA GLY A 255 34.51 2.06 -2.92
C GLY A 255 33.42 2.38 -1.88
N CYS A 256 32.26 2.87 -2.29
CA CYS A 256 31.26 3.38 -1.34
C CYS A 256 29.84 3.22 -1.90
N THR A 257 28.92 2.76 -1.07
CA THR A 257 27.51 2.52 -1.43
C THR A 257 26.60 3.66 -1.00
N ASP A 258 26.78 4.19 0.21
CA ASP A 258 25.95 5.24 0.80
C ASP A 258 26.35 6.65 0.29
N PRO A 259 25.48 7.36 -0.46
CA PRO A 259 25.78 8.69 -0.98
C PRO A 259 26.24 9.72 0.06
N VAL A 260 25.72 9.64 1.29
CA VAL A 260 25.98 10.63 2.34
C VAL A 260 27.41 10.50 2.87
N SER A 261 27.78 9.30 3.30
CA SER A 261 29.13 9.05 3.83
C SER A 261 30.24 9.25 2.79
N CYS A 262 29.99 9.01 1.49
CA CYS A 262 31.00 9.30 0.47
C CYS A 262 31.23 10.81 0.29
N ALA A 263 30.19 11.63 0.40
CA ALA A 263 30.30 13.08 0.23
C ALA A 263 31.13 13.74 1.34
N GLU A 264 31.03 13.23 2.57
CA GLU A 264 31.80 13.71 3.72
C GLU A 264 33.31 13.43 3.61
N ALA A 265 33.71 12.45 2.78
CA ALA A 265 35.10 12.11 2.54
C ALA A 265 35.85 13.09 1.60
N GLY A 266 35.24 14.23 1.25
CA GLY A 266 35.84 15.26 0.39
C GLY A 266 35.82 14.92 -1.11
N ALA A 267 35.08 13.88 -1.48
CA ALA A 267 34.78 13.56 -2.86
C ALA A 267 33.85 14.64 -3.46
N PRO A 268 34.07 15.11 -4.71
CA PRO A 268 33.05 15.91 -5.40
C PRO A 268 31.72 15.15 -5.41
N PRO A 269 30.56 15.84 -5.37
CA PRO A 269 29.27 15.18 -5.37
C PRO A 269 29.21 14.28 -6.61
N ALA A 270 29.35 12.97 -6.40
CA ALA A 270 29.16 12.05 -7.51
C ALA A 270 27.70 12.07 -7.89
N GLY A 271 27.46 11.68 -9.14
CA GLY A 271 26.14 11.18 -9.49
C GLY A 271 25.70 10.10 -8.51
N THR A 272 24.39 9.98 -8.35
CA THR A 272 23.79 8.81 -7.72
C THR A 272 23.22 7.92 -8.80
N VAL A 273 23.00 6.66 -8.46
CA VAL A 273 22.35 5.69 -9.32
C VAL A 273 21.31 4.92 -8.52
N ARG A 274 20.21 4.53 -9.18
CA ARG A 274 19.08 3.83 -8.57
C ARG A 274 19.20 2.35 -8.87
N ILE A 275 19.49 1.54 -7.85
CA ILE A 275 19.67 0.09 -7.98
C ILE A 275 18.57 -0.62 -7.22
N SER A 276 17.95 -1.60 -7.87
CA SER A 276 16.96 -2.47 -7.24
C SER A 276 17.43 -3.92 -7.27
N SER A 277 17.17 -4.66 -6.21
CA SER A 277 17.30 -6.11 -6.17
C SER A 277 16.07 -6.80 -6.74
N LEU A 278 16.18 -8.11 -6.97
CA LEU A 278 15.04 -8.95 -7.27
C LEU A 278 14.40 -9.50 -5.98
N SER A 279 13.07 -9.47 -5.90
CA SER A 279 12.23 -10.00 -4.82
C SER A 279 11.39 -11.20 -5.30
N CYS A 280 10.91 -12.00 -4.34
CA CYS A 280 9.99 -13.11 -4.58
C CYS A 280 8.53 -12.64 -4.70
N GLU A 281 8.18 -11.50 -4.11
CA GLU A 281 6.83 -10.93 -4.10
C GLU A 281 6.78 -9.63 -4.91
N PRO A 282 5.64 -9.34 -5.57
CA PRO A 282 5.47 -8.09 -6.30
C PRO A 282 5.57 -6.89 -5.36
N VAL A 283 6.44 -5.94 -5.70
CA VAL A 283 6.55 -4.66 -5.01
C VAL A 283 5.79 -3.60 -5.81
N TYR A 284 4.65 -3.20 -5.27
CA TYR A 284 3.78 -2.19 -5.83
C TYR A 284 4.18 -0.81 -5.31
N ALA A 285 4.61 0.07 -6.21
CA ALA A 285 5.01 1.44 -5.88
C ALA A 285 4.60 2.43 -6.97
N VAL A 286 4.58 3.71 -6.63
CA VAL A 286 4.61 4.81 -7.62
C VAL A 286 6.07 5.01 -8.00
N TRP A 287 6.39 4.83 -9.28
CA TRP A 287 7.76 4.88 -9.77
C TRP A 287 8.02 6.21 -10.46
N GLU A 288 9.20 6.78 -10.24
CA GLU A 288 9.58 8.02 -10.91
C GLU A 288 9.87 7.77 -12.39
N ALA A 289 8.93 8.18 -13.25
CA ALA A 289 8.89 7.94 -14.70
C ALA A 289 10.16 8.31 -15.48
N ASN A 290 10.98 9.20 -14.91
CA ASN A 290 12.16 9.71 -15.56
C ASN A 290 13.48 9.14 -15.04
N GLU A 291 13.46 8.34 -13.99
CA GLU A 291 14.65 7.71 -13.46
C GLU A 291 14.94 6.38 -14.18
N THR A 292 16.22 6.07 -14.36
CA THR A 292 16.63 4.73 -14.79
C THR A 292 16.77 3.86 -13.55
N ILE A 293 16.16 2.68 -13.58
CA ILE A 293 16.35 1.66 -12.55
C ILE A 293 17.27 0.59 -13.10
N HIS A 294 18.32 0.28 -12.33
CA HIS A 294 19.23 -0.82 -12.61
C HIS A 294 18.89 -1.99 -11.72
N VAL A 295 18.35 -3.06 -12.30
CA VAL A 295 17.95 -4.26 -11.56
C VAL A 295 19.08 -5.26 -11.55
N THR A 296 19.37 -5.80 -10.38
CA THR A 296 20.38 -6.84 -10.19
C THR A 296 19.88 -7.97 -9.31
N GLY A 297 20.60 -9.09 -9.32
CA GLY A 297 20.28 -10.27 -8.52
C GLY A 297 20.90 -11.52 -9.13
N GLU A 298 20.70 -12.66 -8.46
CA GLU A 298 21.29 -13.95 -8.84
C GLU A 298 20.78 -14.46 -10.20
N MET A 299 19.59 -14.02 -10.62
CA MET A 299 19.00 -14.34 -11.93
C MET A 299 19.56 -13.48 -13.07
N ILE A 300 20.26 -12.37 -12.76
CA ILE A 300 20.84 -11.48 -13.77
C ILE A 300 22.28 -11.91 -14.07
N VAL A 301 22.44 -12.69 -15.13
CA VAL A 301 23.69 -13.29 -15.59
C VAL A 301 24.14 -12.66 -16.92
N PRO A 302 25.45 -12.65 -17.23
CA PRO A 302 25.96 -12.11 -18.49
C PRO A 302 25.50 -12.90 -19.72
N GLY A 303 25.31 -12.25 -20.86
CA GLY A 303 24.97 -12.86 -22.15
C GLY A 303 23.55 -13.44 -22.24
N ALA A 304 22.63 -13.00 -21.39
CA ALA A 304 21.24 -13.42 -21.36
C ALA A 304 20.29 -12.36 -21.94
N LEU A 305 19.08 -12.79 -22.30
CA LEU A 305 17.98 -11.95 -22.73
C LEU A 305 16.87 -11.97 -21.66
N TYR A 306 16.41 -10.81 -21.26
CA TYR A 306 15.37 -10.62 -20.26
C TYR A 306 14.14 -9.95 -20.86
N ARG A 307 12.97 -10.31 -20.33
CA ARG A 307 11.68 -9.67 -20.59
C ARG A 307 11.25 -8.93 -19.32
N ILE A 308 10.91 -7.66 -19.46
CA ILE A 308 10.42 -6.82 -18.37
C ILE A 308 9.00 -6.39 -18.71
N GLU A 309 8.08 -6.60 -17.77
CA GLU A 309 6.67 -6.27 -17.92
C GLU A 309 6.18 -5.56 -16.65
N ALA A 310 5.23 -4.63 -16.81
CA ALA A 310 4.56 -3.95 -15.71
C ALA A 310 3.16 -4.54 -15.50
N ILE A 311 2.69 -4.54 -14.26
CA ILE A 311 1.31 -4.89 -13.89
C ILE A 311 0.81 -3.90 -12.85
N ASP A 312 -0.45 -3.50 -12.95
CA ASP A 312 -1.09 -2.63 -11.98
C ASP A 312 -1.50 -3.40 -10.71
N ARG A 313 -1.54 -2.73 -9.56
CA ARG A 313 -1.89 -3.34 -8.27
C ARG A 313 -3.28 -4.00 -8.23
N GLY A 314 -4.23 -3.52 -9.03
CA GLY A 314 -5.58 -4.09 -9.11
C GLY A 314 -5.71 -5.34 -9.99
N CYS A 315 -4.64 -5.74 -10.69
CA CYS A 315 -4.69 -6.81 -11.67
C CYS A 315 -4.44 -8.22 -11.09
N ASP A 316 -5.07 -9.23 -11.68
CA ASP A 316 -4.76 -10.65 -11.40
C ASP A 316 -3.40 -11.03 -12.00
N LEU A 317 -2.47 -11.45 -11.14
CA LEU A 317 -1.13 -11.92 -11.53
C LEU A 317 -1.17 -13.17 -12.42
N ASN A 318 -2.27 -13.93 -12.41
CA ASN A 318 -2.43 -15.12 -13.22
C ASN A 318 -3.01 -14.84 -14.61
N ASP A 319 -3.49 -13.62 -14.86
CA ASP A 319 -4.00 -13.20 -16.16
C ASP A 319 -2.85 -12.63 -17.02
N PRO A 320 -2.41 -13.32 -18.09
CA PRO A 320 -1.35 -12.80 -18.94
C PRO A 320 -1.73 -11.51 -19.65
N SER A 321 -3.02 -11.23 -19.82
CA SER A 321 -3.50 -10.00 -20.47
C SER A 321 -3.42 -8.77 -19.57
N ALA A 322 -3.23 -8.97 -18.26
CA ALA A 322 -3.04 -7.90 -17.28
C ALA A 322 -1.67 -7.20 -17.37
N TYR A 323 -0.70 -7.84 -18.03
CA TYR A 323 0.66 -7.34 -18.12
C TYR A 323 0.82 -6.40 -19.32
N SER A 324 1.64 -5.38 -19.14
CA SER A 324 2.04 -4.49 -20.23
C SER A 324 2.66 -5.26 -21.39
N ALA A 325 2.74 -4.62 -22.56
CA ALA A 325 3.64 -5.12 -23.60
C ALA A 325 5.08 -5.24 -23.04
N PRO A 326 5.85 -6.25 -23.47
CA PRO A 326 7.17 -6.52 -22.91
C PRO A 326 8.25 -5.58 -23.43
N LEU A 327 9.17 -5.21 -22.55
CA LEU A 327 10.48 -4.65 -22.89
C LEU A 327 11.52 -5.78 -22.87
N PHE A 328 12.28 -5.94 -23.95
CA PHE A 328 13.38 -6.91 -24.00
C PHE A 328 14.72 -6.22 -23.77
N VAL A 329 15.51 -6.72 -22.82
CA VAL A 329 16.82 -6.18 -22.45
C VAL A 329 17.84 -7.30 -22.39
N SER A 330 18.98 -7.14 -23.05
CA SER A 330 20.08 -8.09 -22.97
C SER A 330 21.14 -7.67 -21.94
N THR A 331 21.92 -8.64 -21.48
CA THR A 331 23.18 -8.42 -20.76
C THR A 331 24.38 -8.69 -21.66
N ALA A 332 25.49 -8.02 -21.39
CA ALA A 332 26.72 -8.11 -22.15
C ALA A 332 27.44 -9.42 -21.85
N ARG A 333 28.39 -9.80 -22.69
CA ARG A 333 29.25 -10.95 -22.45
C ARG A 333 30.06 -10.74 -21.16
N TRP A 334 30.29 -11.82 -20.40
CA TRP A 334 31.08 -11.75 -19.16
C TRP A 334 32.44 -11.09 -19.37
N GLY A 335 32.68 -9.98 -18.67
CA GLY A 335 33.91 -9.19 -18.70
C GLY A 335 33.95 -8.10 -19.77
N ASP A 336 33.03 -8.10 -20.73
CA ASP A 336 32.90 -7.07 -21.78
C ASP A 336 32.09 -5.91 -21.23
N VAL A 337 32.78 -4.89 -20.75
CA VAL A 337 32.17 -3.73 -20.10
C VAL A 337 32.11 -2.53 -21.03
N VAL A 338 32.99 -2.43 -22.05
CA VAL A 338 33.09 -1.33 -23.02
C VAL A 338 33.70 -1.79 -24.36
N GLY A 339 33.18 -1.32 -25.49
CA GLY A 339 33.85 -1.53 -26.79
C GLY A 339 34.98 -0.56 -27.09
N SER A 340 34.95 0.64 -26.51
CA SER A 340 36.06 1.61 -26.59
C SER A 340 35.84 2.74 -25.58
N CYS A 341 36.91 3.44 -25.21
CA CYS A 341 36.84 4.69 -24.44
C CYS A 341 37.71 5.76 -25.11
N THR A 342 37.07 6.79 -25.68
CA THR A 342 37.78 7.93 -26.30
C THR A 342 37.32 9.22 -25.64
N ALA A 343 38.26 9.99 -25.09
CA ALA A 343 37.99 11.30 -24.48
C ALA A 343 36.88 11.30 -23.39
N GLY A 344 36.85 10.26 -22.55
CA GLY A 344 35.87 10.16 -21.45
C GLY A 344 34.46 9.76 -21.89
N MET A 345 34.25 9.42 -23.16
CA MET A 345 33.03 8.77 -23.63
C MET A 345 33.36 7.32 -23.99
N CYS A 346 32.70 6.38 -23.31
CA CYS A 346 32.89 4.96 -23.58
C CYS A 346 31.71 4.40 -24.36
N ALA A 347 32.01 3.75 -25.49
CA ALA A 347 31.03 3.05 -26.30
C ALA A 347 30.42 1.87 -25.51
N PRO A 348 29.22 1.39 -25.90
CA PRO A 348 28.68 0.14 -25.39
C PRO A 348 29.64 -1.06 -25.60
N PRO A 349 29.47 -2.15 -24.83
CA PRO A 349 30.15 -3.44 -25.04
C PRO A 349 30.13 -3.90 -26.51
N ASP A 350 31.20 -4.53 -27.01
CA ASP A 350 31.36 -4.89 -28.42
C ASP A 350 31.48 -6.40 -28.71
N GLY A 351 31.36 -7.23 -27.67
CA GLY A 351 31.44 -8.69 -27.70
C GLY A 351 32.85 -9.25 -27.44
N ALA A 352 33.87 -8.40 -27.35
CA ALA A 352 35.23 -8.76 -26.98
C ALA A 352 35.52 -8.41 -25.51
N VAL A 353 36.51 -9.09 -24.92
CA VAL A 353 37.05 -8.71 -23.61
C VAL A 353 38.51 -8.42 -23.84
N ASP A 354 38.94 -7.18 -23.59
CA ASP A 354 40.28 -6.68 -23.89
C ASP A 354 40.94 -6.05 -22.66
N VAL A 355 42.22 -6.33 -22.46
CA VAL A 355 43.00 -5.75 -21.35
C VAL A 355 43.12 -4.23 -21.48
N THR A 356 43.30 -3.71 -22.70
CA THR A 356 43.51 -2.26 -22.92
C THR A 356 42.22 -1.46 -22.89
N THR A 357 41.06 -2.10 -22.97
CA THR A 357 39.76 -1.45 -23.09
C THR A 357 38.91 -1.74 -21.86
N ASP A 358 38.51 -2.99 -21.65
CA ASP A 358 37.64 -3.39 -20.52
C ASP A 358 38.32 -3.28 -19.17
N LEU A 359 39.49 -3.91 -19.02
CA LEU A 359 40.21 -3.91 -17.75
C LEU A 359 40.65 -2.48 -17.36
N ALA A 360 41.06 -1.70 -18.36
CA ALA A 360 41.38 -0.29 -18.16
C ALA A 360 40.16 0.50 -17.69
N ALA A 361 38.97 0.29 -18.28
CA ALA A 361 37.75 0.97 -17.89
C ALA A 361 37.29 0.60 -16.45
N VAL A 362 37.38 -0.67 -16.06
CA VAL A 362 37.10 -1.09 -14.67
C VAL A 362 38.12 -0.48 -13.71
N SER A 363 39.41 -0.46 -14.06
CA SER A 363 40.46 0.16 -13.25
C SER A 363 40.28 1.68 -13.11
N ASP A 364 39.89 2.36 -14.18
CA ASP A 364 39.60 3.79 -14.19
C ASP A 364 38.38 4.11 -13.32
N LYS A 365 37.34 3.26 -13.35
CA LYS A 365 36.21 3.38 -12.44
C LYS A 365 36.62 3.13 -10.99
N PHE A 366 37.40 2.10 -10.69
CA PHE A 366 37.95 1.85 -9.35
C PHE A 366 38.67 3.08 -8.79
N ARG A 367 39.46 3.76 -9.63
CA ARG A 367 40.19 4.99 -9.29
C ARG A 367 39.33 6.26 -9.29
N ASN A 368 38.06 6.17 -9.70
CA ASN A 368 37.14 7.29 -9.93
C ASN A 368 37.74 8.35 -10.87
N VAL A 369 38.38 7.92 -11.97
CA VAL A 369 38.88 8.83 -13.00
C VAL A 369 37.70 9.60 -13.62
N PRO A 370 37.80 10.93 -13.82
CA PRO A 370 36.76 11.70 -14.50
C PRO A 370 36.43 11.13 -15.89
N GLY A 371 35.14 10.85 -16.15
CA GLY A 371 34.69 10.23 -17.40
C GLY A 371 34.84 8.71 -17.46
N ALA A 372 35.24 8.06 -16.36
CA ALA A 372 35.14 6.61 -16.25
C ALA A 372 33.68 6.13 -16.38
N ILE A 373 33.51 4.86 -16.74
CA ILE A 373 32.19 4.24 -16.86
C ILE A 373 31.39 4.24 -15.55
N GLY A 374 30.07 4.14 -15.66
CA GLY A 374 29.18 4.02 -14.51
C GLY A 374 29.40 2.73 -13.72
N LYS A 375 29.08 2.75 -12.43
CA LYS A 375 29.29 1.64 -11.49
C LYS A 375 28.59 0.37 -11.96
N VAL A 376 27.36 0.49 -12.45
CA VAL A 376 26.54 -0.61 -12.98
C VAL A 376 27.16 -1.35 -14.18
N ARG A 377 28.18 -0.78 -14.82
CA ARG A 377 28.96 -1.46 -15.87
C ARG A 377 30.21 -2.15 -15.32
N ALA A 378 30.79 -1.65 -14.23
CA ALA A 378 32.09 -2.05 -13.71
C ALA A 378 32.03 -2.98 -12.49
N ASP A 379 30.89 -3.06 -11.81
CA ASP A 379 30.65 -3.97 -10.67
C ASP A 379 30.38 -5.39 -11.19
N LEU A 380 31.41 -6.22 -11.12
CA LEU A 380 31.50 -7.59 -11.61
C LEU A 380 31.59 -8.62 -10.46
N ALA A 381 32.05 -8.20 -9.29
CA ALA A 381 32.28 -9.06 -8.14
C ALA A 381 30.98 -9.48 -7.43
N GLY A 382 31.03 -10.61 -6.73
CA GLY A 382 29.89 -11.17 -5.99
C GLY A 382 28.86 -11.95 -6.83
N GLY A 383 28.26 -12.97 -6.19
CA GLY A 383 27.13 -13.72 -6.75
C GLY A 383 25.91 -12.83 -7.00
N VAL A 384 25.74 -11.82 -6.16
CA VAL A 384 24.98 -10.60 -6.44
C VAL A 384 25.99 -9.44 -6.41
N PRO A 385 25.98 -8.54 -7.40
CA PRO A 385 26.81 -7.34 -7.41
C PRO A 385 26.76 -6.62 -6.06
N ASN A 386 27.93 -6.38 -5.49
CA ASN A 386 28.06 -5.85 -4.13
C ASN A 386 27.91 -4.32 -4.08
N ARG A 387 27.63 -3.69 -5.22
CA ARG A 387 27.45 -2.24 -5.41
C ARG A 387 28.73 -1.44 -5.13
N MET A 388 29.87 -2.12 -5.16
CA MET A 388 31.20 -1.53 -5.08
C MET A 388 31.99 -1.89 -6.34
N VAL A 389 32.98 -1.07 -6.64
CA VAL A 389 34.00 -1.39 -7.63
C VAL A 389 35.32 -1.33 -6.90
N ASP A 390 35.94 -2.47 -6.69
CA ASP A 390 37.21 -2.64 -5.98
C ASP A 390 38.19 -3.51 -6.78
N MET A 391 39.24 -4.03 -6.13
CA MET A 391 40.23 -4.86 -6.82
C MET A 391 39.72 -6.26 -7.16
N GLU A 392 38.65 -6.73 -6.51
CA GLU A 392 38.00 -7.96 -6.92
C GLU A 392 37.40 -7.79 -8.32
N ASP A 393 36.74 -6.68 -8.62
CA ASP A 393 36.17 -6.40 -9.95
C ASP A 393 37.22 -6.37 -11.05
N VAL A 394 38.37 -5.73 -10.77
CA VAL A 394 39.53 -5.73 -11.68
C VAL A 394 40.05 -7.16 -11.90
N ALA A 395 40.12 -7.98 -10.85
CA ALA A 395 40.51 -9.38 -10.97
C ALA A 395 39.49 -10.19 -11.78
N ARG A 396 38.17 -9.96 -11.60
CA ARG A 396 37.11 -10.61 -12.39
C ARG A 396 37.21 -10.27 -13.87
N ALA A 397 37.45 -9.01 -14.21
CA ALA A 397 37.66 -8.59 -15.60
C ALA A 397 38.91 -9.26 -16.23
N LEU A 398 40.00 -9.37 -15.47
CA LEU A 398 41.21 -10.06 -15.92
C LEU A 398 40.99 -11.57 -16.12
N ASP A 399 40.24 -12.22 -15.24
CA ASP A 399 39.89 -13.63 -15.38
C ASP A 399 38.97 -13.88 -16.59
N ALA A 400 38.01 -12.99 -16.82
CA ALA A 400 37.16 -13.04 -18.02
C ALA A 400 37.97 -12.89 -19.31
N PHE A 401 38.94 -11.97 -19.36
CA PHE A 401 39.89 -11.83 -20.48
C PHE A 401 40.67 -13.13 -20.74
N ARG A 402 41.06 -13.85 -19.67
CA ARG A 402 41.73 -15.15 -19.77
C ARG A 402 40.81 -16.29 -20.22
N GLY A 403 39.54 -16.01 -20.46
CA GLY A 403 38.54 -17.00 -20.89
C GLY A 403 37.93 -17.78 -19.73
N ALA A 404 38.06 -17.31 -18.48
CA ALA A 404 37.34 -17.93 -17.37
C ALA A 404 35.82 -17.77 -17.57
N ALA A 405 35.09 -18.83 -17.29
CA ALA A 405 33.63 -18.78 -17.27
C ALA A 405 33.15 -17.87 -16.14
N TYR A 406 31.93 -17.37 -16.28
CA TYR A 406 31.24 -16.62 -15.23
C TYR A 406 31.11 -17.51 -13.96
N PRO A 407 31.67 -17.10 -12.81
CA PRO A 407 32.00 -18.05 -11.73
C PRO A 407 30.90 -18.24 -10.68
N PHE A 408 29.78 -17.54 -10.80
CA PHE A 408 28.74 -17.56 -9.77
C PHE A 408 27.60 -18.49 -10.16
N GLU A 409 27.25 -19.37 -9.24
CA GLU A 409 26.12 -20.27 -9.36
C GLU A 409 24.83 -19.55 -8.98
N PHE A 410 23.71 -20.01 -9.55
CA PHE A 410 22.38 -19.55 -9.17
C PHE A 410 21.85 -20.37 -8.00
N GLU A 411 21.41 -19.71 -6.93
CA GLU A 411 20.71 -20.33 -5.81
C GLU A 411 19.23 -19.94 -5.87
N GLU A 412 18.33 -20.93 -5.96
CA GLU A 412 16.91 -20.63 -6.05
C GLU A 412 16.33 -20.24 -4.68
N ARG A 413 16.35 -18.95 -4.35
CA ARG A 413 15.86 -18.45 -3.05
C ARG A 413 14.35 -18.30 -2.90
N CYS A 414 13.58 -18.33 -4.00
CA CYS A 414 12.13 -18.13 -3.95
C CYS A 414 11.30 -19.44 -3.97
N ALA A 415 11.93 -20.60 -3.86
CA ALA A 415 11.26 -21.90 -3.98
C ALA A 415 10.37 -22.31 -2.77
N GLY A 416 10.15 -21.42 -1.80
CA GLY A 416 9.52 -21.76 -0.51
C GLY A 416 8.00 -21.53 -0.37
N GLY A 417 7.32 -21.04 -1.40
CA GLY A 417 5.92 -20.57 -1.29
C GLY A 417 4.86 -21.47 -1.92
N GLY A 418 5.16 -22.75 -2.17
CA GLY A 418 4.16 -23.70 -2.66
C GLY A 418 3.17 -24.08 -1.56
N GLY A 419 2.03 -23.38 -1.52
CA GLY A 419 0.81 -23.81 -0.84
C GLY A 419 0.15 -25.00 -1.53
#